data_AF-A0A7C0UHX9-F1
#
_entry.id   AF-A0A7C0UHX9-F1
#
_cell.length_a   1.000
_cell.length_b   1.000
_cell.length_c   1.000
_cell.angle_alpha   90.00
_cell.angle_beta   90.00
_cell.angle_gamma   90.00
#
_symmetry.space_group_name_H-M   'P 1'
#
loop_
_entity.id
_entity.type
_entity.pdbx_description
1 polymer ?
#
loop_
_entity_poly.entity_id
_entity_poly.type
_entity_poly.pdbx_seq_one_letter_code
_entity_poly.pdbx_strand_id
1 'polypeptide(L)' 'MKQYKMIVEKHPDGYVAYPLGLKGVVVGQGDTYEEALEVDQPVLEAFVAEAGVES' A
#
# COMPACT_ATOMS: atom_id res chain seq x y z
N MET A 1 18.04 3.69 3.09
CA MET A 1 16.75 3.10 3.51
C MET A 1 15.66 4.08 3.13
N LYS A 2 14.87 3.77 2.09
CA LYS A 2 13.73 4.61 1.70
C LYS A 2 12.59 4.33 2.69
N GLN A 3 12.10 5.37 3.35
CA GLN A 3 10.97 5.26 4.28
C GLN A 3 9.71 5.62 3.50
N TYR A 4 8.86 4.62 3.25
CA TYR A 4 7.59 4.83 2.57
C TYR A 4 6.49 5.01 3.60
N LYS A 5 5.60 5.97 3.39
CA LYS A 5 4.40 6.13 4.21
C LYS A 5 3.26 5.38 3.53
N MET A 6 2.63 4.46 4.25
CA MET A 6 1.38 3.81 3.83
C MET A 6 0.21 4.39 4.62
N ILE A 7 -0.93 4.46 3.95
CA ILE A 7 -2.22 4.78 4.54
C ILE A 7 -3.03 3.50 4.54
N VAL A 8 -3.62 3.17 5.69
CA VAL A 8 -4.60 2.09 5.79
C VAL A 8 -5.96 2.72 6.00
N GLU A 9 -6.85 2.53 5.04
CA GLU A 9 -8.25 2.91 5.15
C GLU A 9 -9.08 1.73 5.64
N LYS A 10 -9.94 2.01 6.63
CA LYS A 10 -10.94 1.06 7.11
C LYS A 10 -12.24 1.27 6.34
N HIS A 11 -12.63 0.28 5.57
CA HIS A 11 -13.88 0.18 4.85
C HIS A 11 -14.87 -0.75 5.59
N PRO A 12 -16.19 -0.64 5.32
CA PRO A 12 -17.17 -1.60 5.83
C PRO A 12 -16.91 -3.03 5.33
N ASP A 13 -16.25 -3.17 4.18
CA ASP A 13 -15.88 -4.45 3.55
C ASP A 13 -14.49 -4.97 3.96
N GLY A 14 -13.77 -4.28 4.86
CA GLY A 14 -12.43 -4.68 5.32
C GLY A 14 -11.44 -3.51 5.42
N TYR A 15 -10.15 -3.80 5.41
CA TYR A 15 -9.06 -2.82 5.42
C TYR A 15 -8.34 -2.81 4.08
N VAL A 16 -7.95 -1.62 3.64
CA VAL A 16 -7.26 -1.40 2.38
C VAL A 16 -6.02 -0.55 2.64
N ALA A 17 -4.85 -1.04 2.25
CA ALA A 17 -3.61 -0.30 2.36
C ALA A 17 -3.18 0.24 1.00
N TYR A 18 -2.72 1.50 0.98
CA TYR A 18 -2.16 2.15 -0.19
C TYR A 18 -1.03 3.13 0.17
N PRO A 19 -0.01 3.26 -0.69
CA PRO A 19 1.11 4.16 -0.46
C PRO A 19 0.71 5.63 -0.59
N LEU A 20 1.20 6.45 0.34
CA LEU A 20 0.98 7.89 0.37
C LEU A 20 1.72 8.55 -0.80
N GLY A 21 0.96 9.16 -1.71
CA GLY A 21 1.46 9.74 -2.95
C GLY A 21 0.91 9.06 -4.21
N LEU A 22 0.31 7.86 -4.07
CA LEU A 22 -0.27 7.09 -5.17
C LEU A 22 -1.76 6.86 -4.92
N LYS A 23 -2.60 7.61 -5.63
CA LYS A 23 -4.04 7.44 -5.57
C LYS A 23 -4.49 6.34 -6.53
N GLY A 24 -5.23 5.36 -6.03
CA GLY A 24 -5.82 4.28 -6.83
C GLY A 24 -5.01 2.99 -6.87
N VAL A 25 -3.90 2.93 -6.13
CA VAL A 25 -3.05 1.73 -6.04
C VAL A 25 -3.31 1.03 -4.71
N VAL A 26 -3.94 -0.14 -4.74
CA VAL A 26 -4.14 -0.98 -3.55
C VAL A 26 -2.99 -1.97 -3.46
N VAL A 27 -2.22 -1.91 -2.37
CA VAL A 27 -1.06 -2.78 -2.16
C VAL A 27 -1.38 -3.95 -1.24
N GLY A 28 -2.40 -3.81 -0.38
CA GLY A 28 -2.88 -4.85 0.49
C GLY A 28 -4.37 -4.66 0.80
N GLN A 29 -5.10 -5.77 0.92
CA GLN A 29 -6.49 -5.81 1.34
C GLN A 29 -6.69 -7.04 2.24
N GLY A 30 -7.46 -6.87 3.32
CA GLY A 30 -7.83 -7.97 4.19
C GLY A 30 -8.94 -7.58 5.16
N ASP A 31 -9.51 -8.56 5.85
CA ASP A 31 -10.56 -8.33 6.85
C ASP A 31 -10.00 -7.65 8.11
N THR A 32 -8.68 -7.71 8.31
CA THR A 32 -7.97 -7.13 9.46
C THR A 32 -6.91 -6.12 9.03
N TYR A 33 -6.55 -5.22 9.95
CA TYR A 33 -5.51 -4.21 9.74
C TYR A 33 -4.15 -4.87 9.45
N GLU A 34 -3.83 -5.97 10.14
CA GLU A 34 -2.57 -6.69 9.97
C GLU A 34 -2.47 -7.32 8.58
N GLU A 35 -3.54 -7.96 8.09
CA GLU A 35 -3.55 -8.51 6.73
C GLU A 35 -3.43 -7.43 5.65
N ALA A 36 -4.08 -6.27 5.83
CA ALA A 36 -3.91 -5.16 4.91
C ALA A 36 -2.50 -4.56 4.95
N LEU A 37 -1.81 -4.63 6.11
CA LEU A 37 -0.47 -4.10 6.30
C LEU A 37 0.64 -5.10 5.97
N GLU A 38 0.33 -6.38 5.80
CA GLU A 38 1.26 -7.45 5.43
C GLU A 38 1.64 -7.33 3.94
N VAL A 39 2.25 -6.20 3.60
CA VAL A 39 2.81 -5.93 2.28
C VAL A 39 4.27 -6.29 2.27
N ASP A 40 4.59 -7.22 1.36
CA ASP A 40 5.96 -7.58 1.06
C ASP A 40 6.73 -6.41 0.42
N GLN A 41 8.00 -6.25 0.78
CA GLN A 41 8.87 -5.22 0.19
C GLN A 41 8.89 -5.20 -1.36
N PRO A 42 8.95 -6.34 -2.07
CA PRO A 42 8.94 -6.33 -3.53
C PRO A 42 7.62 -5.82 -4.13
N VAL A 43 6.50 -5.99 -3.41
CA VAL A 43 5.20 -5.47 -3.81
C VAL A 43 5.26 -3.95 -3.85
N LEU A 44 5.79 -3.33 -2.79
CA LEU A 44 5.94 -1.88 -2.73
C LEU A 44 6.88 -1.33 -3.83
N GLU A 45 7.97 -2.03 -4.14
CA GLU A 45 8.88 -1.63 -5.22
C GLU A 45 8.23 -1.72 -6.60
N ALA A 46 7.44 -2.77 -6.86
CA ALA A 46 6.71 -2.92 -8.11
C ALA A 46 5.73 -1.76 -8.34
N PHE A 47 5.03 -1.32 -7.28
CA PHE A 47 4.11 -0.20 -7.37
C PHE A 47 4.80 1.17 -7.50
N VAL A 48 5.93 1.38 -6.82
CA VAL A 48 6.75 2.58 -7.00
C VAL A 48 7.30 2.67 -8.44
N ALA A 49 7.67 1.54 -9.02
CA ALA A 49 8.14 1.45 -10.40
C ALA A 49 7.02 1.68 -11.42
N GLU A 50 5.85 1.04 -11.24
CA GLU A 50 4.71 1.20 -12.15
C GLU A 50 4.14 2.61 -12.11
N ALA A 51 4.02 3.19 -10.91
CA ALA A 51 3.46 4.50 -10.75
C ALA A 51 4.43 5.64 -11.11
N GLY A 52 5.63 5.31 -11.60
CA GLY A 52 6.60 6.29 -12.10
C GLY A 52 7.00 7.30 -11.03
N VAL A 53 7.04 6.90 -9.76
CA VAL A 53 7.57 7.74 -8.67
C VAL A 53 9.10 7.72 -8.76
N GLU A 54 9.61 8.28 -9.84
CA GLU A 54 10.99 8.69 -9.97
C GLU A 54 11.17 9.87 -9.01
N SER A 55 11.91 9.65 -7.92
CA SER A 55 12.30 10.71 -6.99
C SER A 55 13.34 11.63 -7.60
#